data_AF-A0A7C7WP16-F1
#
_entry.id   AF-A0A7C7WP16-F1
#
_cell.length_a   1.000
_cell.length_b   1.000
_cell.length_c   1.000
_cell.angle_alpha   90.00
_cell.angle_beta   90.00
_cell.angle_gamma   90.00
#
_symmetry.space_group_name_H-M   'P 1'
#
loop_
_entity.id
_entity.type
_entity.pdbx_description
1 polymer ?
#
loop_
_entity_poly.entity_id
_entity_poly.type
_entity_poly.pdbx_seq_one_letter_code
_entity_poly.pdbx_strand_id
1 'polypeptide(L)' 'MQHSTGDQQLVKRLKDGDSAAMPELQAHYGGRVFQLALRYMKNREDAEEVTQDVLLRVFQKIDAFRGDAALSSW' A
#
# COMPACT_ATOMS: atom_id res chain seq x y z
N MET A 1 -2.77 -10.17 -16.69
CA MET A 1 -2.11 -9.43 -15.59
C MET A 1 -1.45 -10.47 -14.69
N GLN A 2 -0.13 -10.40 -14.52
CA GLN A 2 0.60 -11.34 -13.66
C GLN A 2 0.56 -10.77 -12.24
N HIS A 3 -0.32 -11.30 -11.38
CA HIS A 3 -0.21 -11.06 -9.96
C HIS A 3 0.99 -11.88 -9.49
N SER A 4 2.05 -11.24 -8.99
CA SER A 4 3.14 -11.99 -8.41
C SER A 4 2.60 -12.75 -7.19
N THR A 5 3.04 -13.99 -6.98
CA THR A 5 2.67 -14.78 -5.79
C THR A 5 2.89 -14.00 -4.50
N GLY A 6 3.89 -13.09 -4.48
CA GLY A 6 4.18 -12.19 -3.37
C GLY A 6 3.04 -11.21 -3.06
N ASP A 7 2.47 -10.54 -4.06
CA ASP A 7 1.36 -9.60 -3.84
C ASP A 7 0.10 -10.31 -3.32
N GLN A 8 -0.20 -11.50 -3.86
CA GLN A 8 -1.35 -12.28 -3.39
C GLN A 8 -1.18 -12.71 -1.93
N GLN A 9 0.05 -13.10 -1.55
CA GLN A 9 0.37 -13.51 -0.19
C GLN A 9 0.36 -12.32 0.78
N LEU A 10 0.88 -11.16 0.35
CA LEU A 10 0.78 -9.92 1.11
C LEU A 10 -0.67 -9.52 1.35
N VAL A 11 -1.51 -9.52 0.31
CA VAL A 11 -2.95 -9.21 0.43
C VAL A 11 -3.64 -10.14 1.41
N LYS A 12 -3.35 -11.45 1.35
CA LYS A 12 -3.90 -12.41 2.30
C LYS A 12 -3.52 -12.06 3.74
N ARG A 13 -2.24 -11.81 4.00
CA ARG A 13 -1.74 -11.47 5.35
C ARG A 13 -2.29 -10.15 5.86
N LEU A 14 -2.47 -9.16 4.98
CA LEU A 14 -3.13 -7.88 5.32
C LEU A 14 -4.58 -8.11 5.76
N LYS A 15 -5.34 -8.95 5.04
CA LYS A 15 -6.72 -9.33 5.41
C LYS A 15 -6.78 -10.13 6.72
N ASP A 16 -5.78 -10.97 6.97
CA ASP A 16 -5.66 -11.74 8.21
C ASP A 16 -5.24 -10.87 9.42
N GLY A 17 -4.97 -9.56 9.21
CA GLY A 17 -4.57 -8.64 10.27
C GLY A 17 -3.14 -8.83 10.77
N ASP A 18 -2.28 -9.48 9.98
CA ASP A 18 -0.89 -9.73 10.34
C ASP A 18 -0.13 -8.40 10.50
N SER A 19 0.35 -8.12 11.72
CA SER A 19 1.10 -6.90 12.04
C SER A 19 2.41 -6.78 11.27
N ALA A 20 2.98 -7.91 10.81
CA ALA A 20 4.17 -7.91 9.97
C ALA A 20 3.87 -7.62 8.49
N ALA A 21 2.60 -7.61 8.07
CA ALA A 21 2.21 -7.27 6.70
C ALA A 21 2.27 -5.76 6.43
N MET A 22 2.08 -4.90 7.44
CA MET A 22 2.16 -3.45 7.27
C MET A 22 3.58 -2.96 6.92
N PRO A 23 4.66 -3.37 7.63
CA PRO A 23 6.03 -3.05 7.22
C PRO A 23 6.37 -3.55 5.81
N GLU A 24 5.85 -4.70 5.40
CA GLU A 24 6.03 -5.24 4.05
C GLU A 24 5.30 -4.40 3.01
N LEU A 25 4.04 -4.01 3.27
CA LEU A 25 3.31 -3.07 2.42
C LEU A 25 4.09 -1.75 2.25
N GLN A 26 4.63 -1.21 3.34
CA GLN A 26 5.46 0.00 3.30
C GLN A 26 6.74 -0.20 2.49
N ALA A 27 7.45 -1.31 2.65
CA ALA A 27 8.67 -1.61 1.90
C ALA A 27 8.40 -1.74 0.39
N HIS A 28 7.29 -2.37 0.02
CA HIS A 28 6.94 -2.61 -1.38
C HIS A 28 6.33 -1.39 -2.09
N TYR A 29 5.48 -0.62 -1.41
CA TYR A 29 4.67 0.43 -2.02
C TYR A 29 5.02 1.84 -1.53
N GLY A 30 5.60 1.98 -0.34
CA GLY A 30 5.83 3.26 0.31
C GLY A 30 6.68 4.22 -0.52
N GLY A 31 7.77 3.74 -1.13
CA GLY A 31 8.61 4.59 -1.99
C GLY A 31 7.87 5.15 -3.21
N ARG A 32 6.99 4.35 -3.84
CA ARG A 32 6.22 4.76 -5.01
C ARG A 32 5.10 5.74 -4.62
N VAL A 33 4.40 5.45 -3.53
CA VAL A 33 3.37 6.34 -2.97
C VAL A 33 3.99 7.67 -2.57
N PHE A 34 5.14 7.65 -1.90
CA PHE A 34 5.88 8.86 -1.51
C PHE A 34 6.32 9.70 -2.70
N GLN A 35 6.89 9.08 -3.74
CA GLN A 35 7.24 9.81 -4.96
C GLN A 35 6.02 10.44 -5.63
N LEU A 36 4.85 9.80 -5.57
CA LEU A 36 3.62 10.36 -6.09
C LEU A 36 3.14 11.52 -5.22
N ALA A 37 3.11 11.35 -3.89
CA ALA A 37 2.73 12.39 -2.93
C ALA A 37 3.61 13.63 -3.07
N LEU A 38 4.93 13.47 -3.21
CA LEU A 38 5.89 14.56 -3.44
C LEU A 38 5.59 15.39 -4.70
N ARG A 39 4.91 14.85 -5.70
CA ARG A 39 4.52 15.61 -6.90
C ARG A 39 3.38 16.59 -6.63
N TYR A 40 2.61 16.37 -5.56
CA TYR A 40 1.44 17.18 -5.21
C TYR A 40 1.63 17.98 -3.91
N MET A 41 2.52 17.54 -3.03
CA MET A 41 2.81 18.19 -1.76
C MET A 41 3.92 19.23 -1.90
N LYS A 42 3.89 20.25 -1.02
CA LYS A 42 4.83 21.38 -1.07
C LYS A 42 6.17 21.08 -0.42
N ASN A 43 6.21 20.11 0.50
CA ASN A 43 7.39 19.72 1.24
C ASN A 43 7.41 18.20 1.46
N ARG A 44 8.53 17.72 2.01
CA ARG A 44 8.76 16.30 2.29
C ARG A 44 7.90 15.76 3.42
N GLU A 45 7.71 16.52 4.49
CA GLU A 45 6.96 16.09 5.69
C GLU A 45 5.49 15.81 5.32
N ASP A 46 4.85 16.73 4.60
CA ASP A 46 3.48 16.56 4.09
C ASP A 46 3.38 15.31 3.19
N ALA A 47 4.39 15.03 2.37
CA ALA A 47 4.40 13.86 1.51
C ALA A 47 4.59 12.55 2.30
N GLU A 48 5.37 12.56 3.38
CA GLU A 48 5.51 11.43 4.29
C GLU A 48 4.18 11.17 5.02
N GLU A 49 3.52 12.19 5.53
CA GLU A 49 2.19 12.09 6.17
C GLU A 49 1.16 11.48 5.21
N VAL A 50 1.03 12.04 4.00
CA VAL A 50 0.12 11.51 2.97
C VAL A 50 0.45 10.06 2.60
N THR A 51 1.73 9.70 2.56
CA THR A 51 2.15 8.32 2.28
C THR A 51 1.67 7.36 3.36
N GLN A 52 1.88 7.72 4.64
CA GLN A 52 1.43 6.91 5.76
C GLN A 52 -0.11 6.77 5.76
N ASP A 53 -0.82 7.86 5.52
CA ASP A 53 -2.28 7.88 5.42
C ASP A 53 -2.82 6.96 4.32
N VAL A 54 -2.18 6.97 3.15
CA VAL A 54 -2.55 6.10 2.03
C VAL A 54 -2.32 4.63 2.39
N LEU A 55 -1.16 4.28 2.93
CA LEU A 55 -0.85 2.90 3.32
C LEU A 55 -1.79 2.40 4.43
N LEU A 56 -2.11 3.25 5.41
CA LEU A 56 -3.08 2.94 6.46
C LEU A 56 -4.48 2.71 5.88
N ARG A 57 -4.92 3.54 4.94
CA ARG A 57 -6.21 3.36 4.26
C ARG A 57 -6.26 2.07 3.45
N VAL A 58 -5.16 1.70 2.78
CA VAL A 58 -5.06 0.42 2.08
C VAL A 58 -5.25 -0.73 3.07
N PHE A 59 -4.54 -0.72 4.20
CA PHE A 59 -4.70 -1.74 5.24
C PHE A 59 -6.13 -1.80 5.78
N GLN A 60 -6.74 -0.66 6.12
CA GLN A 60 -8.11 -0.61 6.65
C GLN A 60 -9.18 -1.07 5.66
N LYS A 61 -8.93 -0.91 4.35
CA LYS A 61 -9.90 -1.24 3.30
C LYS A 61 -9.58 -2.53 2.56
N ILE A 62 -8.53 -3.25 2.94
CA ILE A 62 -8.01 -4.38 2.18
C ILE A 62 -9.05 -5.48 1.97
N ASP A 63 -10.02 -5.63 2.87
CA ASP A 63 -11.14 -6.57 2.72
C ASP A 63 -12.00 -6.32 1.49
N ALA A 64 -12.11 -5.06 1.06
CA ALA A 64 -12.84 -4.67 -0.14
C ALA A 64 -12.06 -4.98 -1.44
N PHE A 65 -10.76 -5.24 -1.35
CA PHE A 65 -9.94 -5.58 -2.51
C PHE A 65 -10.24 -7.02 -2.97
N ARG A 66 -10.78 -7.15 -4.18
CA ARG A 66 -11.20 -8.42 -4.78
C ARG A 66 -10.07 -9.21 -5.44
N GLY A 67 -8.94 -8.55 -5.74
CA GLY A 67 -7.83 -9.17 -6.47
C GLY A 67 -7.99 -9.16 -7.99
N ASP A 68 -9.02 -8.49 -8.53
CA ASP A 68 -9.28 -8.41 -9.98
C ASP A 68 -8.29 -7.49 -10.72
N ALA A 69 -7.50 -6.70 -9.99
CA ALA A 69 -6.49 -5.79 -10.50
C ALA A 69 -5.22 -5.86 -9.63
N ALA A 70 -4.11 -5.29 -10.09
CA ALA A 70 -2.91 -5.19 -9.26
C ALA A 70 -3.18 -4.28 -8.05
N LEU A 71 -2.65 -4.61 -6.88
CA LEU A 71 -2.80 -3.77 -5.69
C LEU A 71 -2.25 -2.35 -5.91
N SER A 72 -1.19 -2.21 -6.73
CA SER A 72 -0.65 -0.90 -7.14
C SER A 72 -1.60 -0.02 -7.96
N SER A 73 -2.69 -0.57 -8.47
CA SER A 73 -3.68 0.13 -9.31
C SER A 73 -5.06 0.31 -8.66
N TRP A 74 -5.25 -0.26 -7.47
CA TRP A 74 -6.47 -0.14 -6.66
C TRP A 74 -6.32 0.95 -5.61
#